data_AF-A0A8J2U8P9-F1
#
_entry.id   AF-A0A8J2U8P9-F1
#
_cell.length_a   1.000
_cell.length_b   1.000
_cell.length_c   1.000
_cell.angle_alpha   90.00
_cell.angle_beta   90.00
_cell.angle_gamma   90.00
#
_symmetry.space_group_name_H-M   'P 1'
#
loop_
_entity.id
_entity.type
_entity.pdbx_description
1 polymer ?
#
loop_
_entity_poly.entity_id
_entity_poly.type
_entity_poly.pdbx_seq_one_letter_code
_entity_poly.pdbx_strand_id
1 'polypeptide(L)'
;MSKFIRLMLFIGIIVIAYGFLCRPLHVDFFWESDTFGWVVFIIGLALLLVKRIKVKRETGRKAIGEKIGVGLSLLAIVLIVIINIVMNNSDAVRTAKNYILTNDSLKREMGDIRGFGFTYSGGMEVSSDQGGEEGSADISLIVKGSKKFRDLEVYVVKEKGGDWKVENIH
;
A
#
# COMPACT_ATOMS: atom_id res chain seq x y z
N MET A 1 -1.27 -3.47 -31.17
CA MET A 1 -1.10 -3.66 -29.70
C MET A 1 -1.01 -5.16 -29.42
N SER A 2 -0.09 -5.66 -28.57
CA SER A 2 -0.05 -7.12 -28.32
C SER A 2 -1.27 -7.55 -27.50
N LYS A 3 -1.79 -8.75 -27.76
CA LYS A 3 -2.91 -9.33 -27.00
C LYS A 3 -2.60 -9.37 -25.50
N PHE A 4 -1.34 -9.66 -25.16
CA PHE A 4 -0.84 -9.66 -23.77
C PHE A 4 -0.98 -8.30 -23.06
N ILE A 5 -0.56 -7.17 -23.66
CA ILE A 5 -0.65 -5.85 -23.01
C ILE A 5 -2.12 -5.46 -22.78
N ARG A 6 -3.00 -5.77 -23.75
CA ARG A 6 -4.45 -5.54 -23.60
C ARG A 6 -5.00 -6.34 -22.43
N LEU A 7 -4.61 -7.61 -22.34
CA LEU A 7 -5.03 -8.49 -21.25
C LEU A 7 -4.57 -7.97 -19.89
N MET A 8 -3.30 -7.56 -19.75
CA MET A 8 -2.79 -7.00 -18.48
C MET A 8 -3.54 -5.75 -18.05
N LEU A 9 -3.78 -4.79 -18.96
CA LEU A 9 -4.52 -3.57 -18.64
C LEU A 9 -5.97 -3.89 -18.24
N PHE A 10 -6.61 -4.81 -18.96
CA PHE A 10 -7.97 -5.24 -18.68
C PHE A 10 -8.09 -5.95 -17.33
N ILE A 11 -7.17 -6.88 -17.02
CA ILE A 11 -7.08 -7.55 -15.73
C ILE A 11 -6.83 -6.52 -14.62
N GLY A 12 -5.90 -5.59 -14.81
CA GLY A 12 -5.62 -4.53 -13.84
C GLY A 12 -6.87 -3.71 -13.51
N ILE A 13 -7.62 -3.29 -14.54
CA ILE A 13 -8.89 -2.54 -14.36
C ILE A 13 -9.94 -3.40 -13.63
N ILE A 14 -10.11 -4.67 -14.02
CA ILE A 14 -11.06 -5.57 -13.35
C ILE A 14 -10.70 -5.74 -11.88
N VAL A 15 -9.42 -5.93 -11.57
CA VAL A 15 -8.94 -6.15 -10.20
C VAL A 15 -9.11 -4.87 -9.36
N ILE A 16 -8.86 -3.68 -9.92
CA ILE A 16 -9.15 -2.39 -9.26
C ILE A 16 -10.66 -2.25 -9.00
N ALA A 17 -11.49 -2.51 -10.00
CA ALA A 17 -12.94 -2.42 -9.87
C ALA A 17 -13.48 -3.42 -8.84
N TYR A 18 -12.94 -4.64 -8.84
CA TYR A 18 -13.24 -5.66 -7.85
C TYR A 18 -12.89 -5.18 -6.44
N GLY A 19 -11.68 -4.66 -6.23
CA GLY A 19 -11.27 -4.14 -4.92
C GLY A 19 -12.17 -3.00 -4.41
N PHE A 20 -12.58 -2.11 -5.31
CA PHE A 20 -13.51 -1.03 -4.98
C PHE A 20 -14.92 -1.54 -4.61
N LEU A 21 -15.40 -2.59 -5.28
CA LEU A 21 -16.72 -3.19 -5.03
C LEU A 21 -16.73 -4.12 -3.80
N CYS A 22 -15.61 -4.77 -3.47
CA CYS A 22 -15.55 -5.69 -2.35
C CYS A 22 -15.62 -5.00 -0.98
N ARG A 23 -15.10 -3.77 -0.86
CA ARG A 23 -15.16 -2.98 0.39
C ARG A 23 -16.59 -2.75 0.88
N PRO A 24 -17.53 -2.20 0.09
CA PRO A 24 -18.90 -2.02 0.55
C PRO A 24 -19.65 -3.35 0.72
N LEU A 25 -19.31 -4.37 -0.07
CA LEU A 25 -19.98 -5.68 -0.04
C LEU A 25 -19.46 -6.63 1.05
N HIS A 26 -18.45 -6.21 1.83
CA HIS A 26 -17.83 -7.03 2.89
C HIS A 26 -17.39 -8.41 2.40
N VAL A 27 -16.87 -8.48 1.16
CA VAL A 27 -16.38 -9.74 0.59
C VAL A 27 -14.95 -9.97 1.05
N ASP A 28 -14.73 -10.96 1.91
CA ASP A 28 -13.43 -11.29 2.52
C ASP A 28 -12.39 -11.90 1.55
N PHE A 29 -12.74 -12.06 0.28
CA PHE A 29 -11.89 -12.69 -0.72
C PHE A 29 -11.05 -11.63 -1.47
N PHE A 30 -9.73 -11.64 -1.26
CA PHE A 30 -8.75 -10.80 -1.97
C PHE A 30 -8.85 -9.29 -1.67
N TRP A 31 -8.74 -8.95 -0.38
CA TRP A 31 -8.84 -7.60 0.21
C TRP A 31 -7.75 -6.60 -0.25
N GLU A 32 -6.62 -7.06 -0.79
CA GLU A 32 -5.53 -6.20 -1.33
C GLU A 32 -5.58 -6.02 -2.85
N SER A 33 -6.72 -6.37 -3.45
CA SER A 33 -6.94 -6.28 -4.89
C SER A 33 -6.71 -4.88 -5.43
N ASP A 34 -7.02 -3.81 -4.69
CA ASP A 34 -6.79 -2.44 -5.14
C ASP A 34 -5.31 -2.16 -5.43
N THR A 35 -4.42 -2.41 -4.46
CA THR A 35 -2.98 -2.18 -4.59
C THR A 35 -2.38 -3.07 -5.68
N PHE A 36 -2.71 -4.37 -5.69
CA PHE A 36 -2.22 -5.29 -6.72
C PHE A 36 -2.74 -4.89 -8.11
N GLY A 37 -3.99 -4.45 -8.21
CA GLY A 37 -4.60 -3.96 -9.44
C GLY A 37 -3.86 -2.75 -10.00
N TRP A 38 -3.52 -1.77 -9.16
CA TRP A 38 -2.73 -0.60 -9.55
C TRP A 38 -1.33 -0.98 -10.03
N VAL A 39 -0.63 -1.88 -9.35
CA VAL A 39 0.70 -2.34 -9.79
C VAL A 39 0.62 -3.02 -11.15
N VAL A 40 -0.32 -3.95 -11.35
CA VAL A 40 -0.53 -4.64 -12.63
C VAL A 40 -0.85 -3.64 -13.74
N PHE A 41 -1.70 -2.65 -13.44
CA PHE A 41 -2.08 -1.61 -14.38
C PHE A 41 -0.88 -0.72 -14.78
N ILE A 42 -0.07 -0.27 -13.82
CA ILE A 42 1.14 0.54 -14.07
C ILE A 42 2.15 -0.25 -14.92
N ILE A 43 2.36 -1.54 -14.63
CA ILE A 43 3.22 -2.40 -15.45
C ILE A 43 2.67 -2.51 -16.88
N GLY A 44 1.37 -2.72 -17.03
CA GLY A 44 0.71 -2.75 -18.34
C GLY A 44 0.90 -1.45 -19.12
N LEU A 45 0.78 -0.29 -18.46
CA LEU A 45 1.03 1.02 -19.05
C LEU A 45 2.49 1.20 -19.46
N ALA A 46 3.45 0.83 -18.60
CA ALA A 46 4.88 0.90 -18.92
C ALA A 46 5.20 0.05 -20.17
N LEU A 47 4.69 -1.18 -20.26
CA LEU A 47 4.87 -2.04 -21.42
C LEU A 47 4.24 -1.46 -22.70
N LEU A 48 3.07 -0.81 -22.59
CA LEU A 48 2.44 -0.09 -23.69
C LEU A 48 3.35 1.04 -24.19
N LEU A 49 3.88 1.85 -23.27
CA LEU A 49 4.77 2.96 -23.60
C LEU A 49 6.07 2.47 -24.23
N VAL A 50 6.70 1.42 -23.70
CA VAL A 50 7.89 0.78 -24.29
C VAL A 50 7.62 0.33 -25.72
N LYS A 51 6.46 -0.30 -25.97
CA LYS A 51 6.06 -0.70 -27.33
C LYS A 51 5.89 0.51 -28.25
N ARG A 52 5.31 1.60 -27.74
CA ARG A 52 5.12 2.86 -28.51
C ARG A 52 6.46 3.53 -28.82
N ILE A 53 7.44 3.47 -27.92
CA ILE A 53 8.81 3.94 -28.15
C ILE A 53 9.43 3.16 -29.32
N LYS A 54 9.29 1.82 -29.33
CA LYS A 54 9.82 0.97 -30.40
C LYS A 54 9.26 1.38 -31.78
N VAL A 55 7.93 1.51 -31.88
CA VAL A 55 7.27 1.95 -33.14
C VAL A 55 7.70 3.35 -33.55
N LYS A 56 7.76 4.32 -32.63
CA LYS A 56 8.19 5.68 -32.96
C LYS A 56 9.64 5.73 -33.45
N ARG A 57 10.53 4.91 -32.85
CA ARG A 57 11.93 4.78 -33.28
C ARG A 57 12.04 4.24 -34.70
N GLU A 58 11.23 3.25 -35.06
CA GLU A 58 11.17 2.69 -36.43
C GLU A 58 10.66 3.74 -37.45
N THR A 59 9.78 4.65 -37.04
CA THR A 59 9.26 5.75 -37.89
C THR A 59 10.11 7.04 -37.87
N GLY A 60 11.29 7.04 -37.23
CA GLY A 60 12.16 8.22 -37.10
C GLY A 60 11.60 9.35 -36.21
N ARG A 61 10.51 9.12 -35.48
CA ARG A 61 9.87 10.12 -34.60
C ARG A 61 10.50 10.09 -33.21
N LYS A 62 10.63 11.28 -32.59
CA LYS A 62 11.08 11.40 -31.20
C LYS A 62 10.03 10.83 -30.24
N ALA A 63 10.48 10.03 -29.27
CA ALA A 63 9.64 9.36 -28.26
C ALA A 63 9.97 9.85 -26.83
N ILE A 64 10.22 11.15 -26.67
CA ILE A 64 10.68 11.74 -25.40
C ILE A 64 9.61 11.57 -24.31
N GLY A 65 8.35 11.90 -24.62
CA GLY A 65 7.24 11.78 -23.66
C GLY A 65 7.02 10.33 -23.19
N GLU A 66 7.09 9.35 -24.09
CA GLU A 66 6.96 7.95 -23.69
C GLU A 66 8.11 7.47 -22.79
N LYS A 67 9.34 7.93 -23.04
CA LYS A 67 10.49 7.59 -22.17
C LYS A 67 10.30 8.13 -20.75
N ILE A 68 9.83 9.38 -20.63
CA ILE A 68 9.50 9.98 -19.33
C ILE A 68 8.40 9.17 -18.64
N GLY A 69 7.34 8.80 -19.36
CA GLY A 69 6.24 8.00 -18.79
C GLY A 69 6.68 6.62 -18.29
N VAL A 70 7.57 5.93 -19.00
CA VAL A 70 8.16 4.67 -18.52
C VAL A 70 8.99 4.90 -17.26
N GLY A 71 9.83 5.95 -17.25
CA GLY A 71 10.63 6.32 -16.09
C GLY A 71 9.78 6.58 -14.85
N LEU A 72 8.71 7.38 -14.98
CA LEU A 72 7.78 7.67 -13.90
C LEU A 72 7.03 6.42 -13.41
N SER A 73 6.63 5.53 -14.31
CA SER A 73 5.95 4.28 -13.96
C SER A 73 6.85 3.37 -13.12
N LEU A 74 8.12 3.23 -13.51
CA LEU A 74 9.11 2.45 -12.76
C LEU A 74 9.42 3.09 -11.41
N LEU A 75 9.59 4.42 -11.38
CA LEU A 75 9.81 5.16 -10.15
C LEU A 75 8.65 4.97 -9.16
N ALA A 76 7.40 5.02 -9.61
CA ALA A 76 6.23 4.79 -8.77
C ALA A 76 6.25 3.38 -8.13
N ILE A 77 6.56 2.34 -8.91
CA ILE A 77 6.65 0.96 -8.39
C ILE A 77 7.76 0.86 -7.33
N VAL A 78 8.93 1.43 -7.60
CA VAL A 78 10.07 1.42 -6.66
C VAL A 78 9.71 2.16 -5.37
N LEU A 79 9.07 3.33 -5.46
CA LEU A 79 8.63 4.08 -4.28
C LEU A 79 7.63 3.28 -3.44
N ILE A 80 6.65 2.62 -4.07
CA ILE A 80 5.69 1.76 -3.35
C ILE A 80 6.42 0.66 -2.58
N VAL A 81 7.41 0.00 -3.19
CA VAL A 81 8.18 -1.05 -2.53
C VAL A 81 9.00 -0.49 -1.36
N ILE A 82 9.71 0.63 -1.57
CA ILE A 82 10.52 1.27 -0.52
C ILE A 82 9.65 1.69 0.66
N ILE A 83 8.52 2.36 0.41
CA ILE A 83 7.59 2.79 1.45
C ILE A 83 7.11 1.59 2.27
N ASN A 84 6.71 0.51 1.62
CA ASN A 84 6.25 -0.69 2.33
C ASN A 84 7.36 -1.36 3.16
N ILE A 85 8.61 -1.36 2.68
CA ILE A 85 9.75 -1.89 3.45
C ILE A 85 10.04 -1.00 4.66
N VAL A 86 10.08 0.33 4.47
CA VAL A 86 10.37 1.28 5.55
C VAL A 86 9.27 1.23 6.61
N MET A 87 8.01 1.30 6.20
CA MET A 87 6.87 1.24 7.11
C MET A 87 6.83 -0.07 7.90
N ASN A 88 7.00 -1.23 7.24
CA ASN A 88 6.99 -2.52 7.93
C ASN A 88 8.06 -2.67 9.01
N ASN A 89 9.21 -2.02 8.83
CA ASN A 89 10.33 -2.09 9.77
C ASN A 89 10.29 -1.01 10.85
N SER A 90 9.38 -0.04 10.75
CA SER A 90 9.25 1.04 11.73
C SER A 90 8.72 0.55 13.08
N ASP A 91 9.23 1.14 14.16
CA ASP A 91 8.80 0.80 15.52
C ASP A 91 7.35 1.23 15.80
N ALA A 92 6.89 2.30 15.16
CA ALA A 92 5.51 2.76 15.21
C ALA A 92 4.54 1.68 14.69
N VAL A 93 4.80 1.11 13.51
CA VAL A 93 3.99 0.03 12.93
C VAL A 93 4.08 -1.25 13.75
N ARG A 94 5.26 -1.56 14.31
CA ARG A 94 5.41 -2.72 15.21
C ARG A 94 4.56 -2.56 16.47
N THR A 95 4.55 -1.38 17.06
CA THR A 95 3.75 -1.03 18.23
C THR A 95 2.25 -1.16 17.93
N ALA A 96 1.80 -0.60 16.79
CA ALA A 96 0.42 -0.72 16.35
C ALA A 96 0.00 -2.19 16.15
N LYS A 97 0.83 -3.00 15.48
CA LYS A 97 0.58 -4.45 15.29
C LYS A 97 0.48 -5.18 16.62
N ASN A 98 1.41 -4.93 17.54
CA ASN A 98 1.42 -5.57 18.85
C ASN A 98 0.16 -5.24 19.66
N TYR A 99 -0.26 -3.97 19.64
CA TYR A 99 -1.50 -3.54 20.28
C TYR A 99 -2.72 -4.24 19.68
N ILE A 100 -2.82 -4.32 18.34
CA ILE A 100 -3.93 -5.01 17.66
C ILE A 100 -3.97 -6.49 18.06
N LEU A 101 -2.82 -7.17 18.14
CA LEU A 101 -2.73 -8.58 18.53
C LEU A 101 -3.15 -8.84 19.98
N THR A 102 -3.08 -7.86 20.87
CA THR A 102 -3.42 -8.00 22.29
C THR A 102 -4.76 -7.38 22.66
N ASN A 103 -5.39 -6.61 21.78
CA ASN A 103 -6.66 -5.94 22.06
C ASN A 103 -7.86 -6.91 22.04
N ASP A 104 -8.46 -7.17 23.20
CA ASP A 104 -9.60 -8.07 23.34
C ASP A 104 -10.87 -7.58 22.65
N SER A 105 -11.06 -6.26 22.51
CA SER A 105 -12.20 -5.70 21.78
C SER A 105 -12.15 -6.09 20.31
N LEU A 106 -10.99 -5.90 19.68
CA LEU A 106 -10.76 -6.30 18.28
C LEU A 106 -10.87 -7.80 18.10
N LYS A 107 -10.36 -8.61 19.03
CA LYS A 107 -10.51 -10.07 18.98
C LYS A 107 -11.97 -10.53 19.08
N ARG A 108 -12.79 -9.88 19.91
CA ARG A 108 -14.23 -10.20 19.98
C ARG A 108 -14.92 -9.93 18.64
N GLU A 109 -14.59 -8.80 18.03
CA GLU A 109 -15.18 -8.33 16.77
C GLU A 109 -14.70 -9.13 15.55
N MET A 110 -13.39 -9.30 15.39
CA MET A 110 -12.76 -9.87 14.20
C MET A 110 -12.38 -11.35 14.34
N GLY A 111 -12.44 -11.89 15.55
CA GLY A 111 -11.89 -13.20 15.88
C GLY A 111 -10.37 -13.16 16.08
N ASP A 112 -9.74 -14.33 16.06
CA ASP A 112 -8.29 -14.44 16.19
C ASP A 112 -7.60 -13.74 15.02
N ILE A 113 -6.69 -12.82 15.34
CA ILE A 113 -5.92 -12.08 14.33
C ILE A 113 -4.92 -13.05 13.68
N ARG A 114 -5.13 -13.34 12.41
CA ARG A 114 -4.31 -14.26 11.59
C ARG A 114 -3.18 -13.55 10.87
N GLY A 115 -3.28 -12.24 10.69
CA GLY A 115 -2.22 -11.46 10.06
C GLY A 115 -2.64 -10.08 9.63
N PHE A 116 -1.76 -9.45 8.87
CA PHE A 116 -1.87 -8.08 8.41
C PHE A 116 -1.79 -8.01 6.88
N GLY A 117 -2.29 -6.92 6.31
CA GLY A 117 -2.04 -6.54 4.93
C GLY A 117 -0.54 -6.36 4.67
N PHE A 118 -0.16 -6.54 3.41
CA PHE A 118 1.13 -6.15 2.89
C PHE A 118 1.26 -4.62 2.79
N THR A 119 0.16 -3.93 2.49
CA THR A 119 0.16 -2.48 2.27
C THR A 119 -0.08 -1.71 3.57
N TYR A 120 0.74 -0.68 3.82
CA TYR A 120 0.58 0.30 4.88
C TYR A 120 0.48 1.69 4.26
N SER A 121 -0.39 2.52 4.79
CA SER A 121 -0.49 3.93 4.41
C SER A 121 -0.60 4.82 5.64
N GLY A 122 -0.46 6.12 5.42
CA GLY A 122 -0.51 7.13 6.47
C GLY A 122 0.76 7.97 6.52
N GLY A 123 0.96 8.66 7.64
CA GLY A 123 2.03 9.63 7.84
C GLY A 123 2.77 9.34 9.14
N MET A 124 4.06 9.67 9.15
CA MET A 124 4.88 9.63 10.35
C MET A 124 5.69 10.91 10.43
N GLU A 125 5.63 11.56 11.57
CA GLU A 125 6.43 12.72 11.91
C GLU A 125 7.30 12.39 13.11
N VAL A 126 8.60 12.65 12.99
CA VAL A 126 9.56 12.44 14.08
C VAL A 126 10.40 13.71 14.19
N SER A 127 10.44 14.25 15.40
CA SER A 127 11.26 15.39 15.77
C SER A 127 12.33 14.92 16.75
N SER A 128 13.57 15.34 16.53
CA SER A 128 14.71 14.99 17.39
C SER A 128 15.41 16.27 17.83
N ASP A 129 15.54 16.45 19.13
CA ASP A 129 16.31 17.54 19.73
C ASP A 129 17.27 17.03 20.81
N GLN A 130 17.98 17.95 21.47
CA GLN A 130 18.95 17.60 22.53
C GLN A 130 18.30 16.87 23.73
N GLY A 131 16.96 16.93 23.87
CA GLY A 131 16.20 16.27 24.92
C GLY A 131 15.65 14.89 24.55
N GLY A 132 15.86 14.43 23.31
CA GLY A 132 15.45 13.11 22.84
C GLY A 132 14.61 13.16 21.56
N GLU A 133 14.04 12.01 21.20
CA GLU A 133 13.14 11.87 20.05
C GLU A 133 11.68 11.86 20.50
N GLU A 134 10.85 12.64 19.84
CA GLU A 134 9.39 12.61 19.93
C GLU A 134 8.80 12.40 18.53
N GLY A 135 7.58 11.89 18.45
CA GLY A 135 6.93 11.71 17.16
C GLY A 135 5.50 11.23 17.25
N SER A 136 4.81 11.29 16.11
CA SER A 136 3.47 10.78 15.92
C SER A 136 3.38 10.06 14.59
N ALA A 137 2.48 9.08 14.50
CA ALA A 137 2.18 8.45 13.24
C ALA A 137 0.71 8.04 13.16
N ASP A 138 0.11 8.35 12.01
CA ASP A 138 -1.16 7.81 11.58
C ASP A 138 -0.87 6.61 10.67
N ILE A 139 -1.33 5.43 11.08
CA ILE A 139 -1.04 4.18 10.37
C ILE A 139 -2.36 3.54 9.98
N SER A 140 -2.64 3.51 8.69
CA SER A 140 -3.75 2.75 8.13
C SER A 140 -3.24 1.40 7.62
N LEU A 141 -3.87 0.32 8.10
CA LEU A 141 -3.47 -1.05 7.76
C LEU A 141 -4.66 -2.00 7.74
N ILE A 142 -4.56 -3.03 6.89
CA ILE A 142 -5.57 -4.08 6.82
C ILE A 142 -5.27 -5.15 7.87
N VAL A 143 -6.25 -5.49 8.71
CA VAL A 143 -6.15 -6.54 9.71
C VAL A 143 -7.02 -7.72 9.32
N LYS A 144 -6.48 -8.94 9.41
CA LYS A 144 -7.15 -10.18 9.02
C LYS A 144 -7.47 -10.98 10.27
N GLY A 145 -8.74 -10.99 10.65
CA GLY A 145 -9.26 -11.85 11.71
C GLY A 145 -9.75 -13.20 11.19
N SER A 146 -10.09 -14.11 12.09
CA SER A 146 -10.67 -15.41 11.74
C SER A 146 -12.14 -15.30 11.31
N LYS A 147 -12.84 -14.22 11.67
CA LYS A 147 -14.25 -13.96 11.30
C LYS A 147 -14.40 -13.00 10.13
N LYS A 148 -13.56 -11.95 10.06
CA LYS A 148 -13.60 -10.90 9.04
C LYS A 148 -12.27 -10.16 8.95
N PHE A 149 -12.06 -9.41 7.88
CA PHE A 149 -11.00 -8.38 7.81
C PHE A 149 -11.57 -6.99 8.10
N ARG A 150 -10.69 -6.03 8.40
CA ARG A 150 -11.05 -4.63 8.59
C ARG A 150 -9.84 -3.74 8.29
N ASP A 151 -10.10 -2.59 7.68
CA ASP A 151 -9.13 -1.52 7.57
C ASP A 151 -9.14 -0.75 8.89
N LEU A 152 -8.01 -0.69 9.58
CA LEU A 152 -7.86 0.02 10.86
C LEU A 152 -6.93 1.22 10.68
N GLU A 153 -7.32 2.33 11.29
CA GLU A 153 -6.47 3.51 11.43
C GLU A 153 -5.98 3.59 12.87
N VAL A 154 -4.68 3.51 13.07
CA VAL A 154 -4.04 3.50 14.38
C VAL A 154 -3.19 4.75 14.52
N TYR A 155 -3.48 5.53 15.55
CA TYR A 155 -2.67 6.67 15.93
C TYR A 155 -1.69 6.27 17.04
N VAL A 156 -0.40 6.45 16.77
CA VAL A 156 0.68 6.16 17.70
C VAL A 156 1.52 7.40 17.98
N VAL A 157 1.96 7.53 19.22
CA VAL A 157 2.78 8.65 19.68
C VAL A 157 4.01 8.16 20.43
N LYS A 158 5.09 8.94 20.36
CA LYS A 158 6.32 8.76 21.09
C LYS A 158 6.61 10.06 21.84
N GLU A 159 6.56 9.99 23.16
CA GLU A 159 7.03 11.08 24.02
C GLU A 159 8.56 11.09 24.11
N LYS A 160 9.16 12.24 24.43
CA LYS A 160 10.61 12.38 24.54
C LYS A 160 11.22 11.35 25.50
N GLY A 161 12.13 10.54 24.96
CA GLY A 161 12.83 9.49 25.71
C GLY A 161 11.99 8.27 26.07
N GLY A 162 10.74 8.20 25.58
CA GLY A 162 9.85 7.06 25.75
C GLY A 162 9.79 6.15 24.52
N ASP A 163 9.10 5.02 24.69
CA ASP A 163 8.73 4.13 23.60
C ASP A 163 7.44 4.60 22.90
N TRP A 164 7.24 4.17 21.65
CA TRP A 164 5.99 4.35 20.93
C TRP A 164 4.82 3.70 21.68
N LYS A 165 3.66 4.37 21.68
CA LYS A 165 2.42 3.87 22.29
C LYS A 165 1.23 4.16 21.37
N VAL A 166 0.23 3.29 21.40
CA VAL A 166 -1.06 3.54 20.72
C VAL A 166 -1.88 4.48 21.59
N GLU A 167 -2.29 5.60 21.03
CA GLU A 167 -3.18 6.56 21.68
C GLU A 167 -4.63 6.38 21.21
N ASN A 168 -4.84 6.06 19.93
CA ASN A 168 -6.19 5.90 19.38
C ASN A 168 -6.25 4.85 18.25
N ILE A 169 -7.45 4.28 18.04
CA ILE A 169 -7.75 3.32 16.98
C ILE A 169 -9.16 3.50 16.45
N HIS A 170 -9.29 3.54 15.13
CA HIS A 170 -10.55 3.73 14.38
C HIS A 170 -10.76 2.64 13.34
#